data_AF-A0A968XMH1-F1
#
_entry.id   AF-A0A968XMH1-F1
#
_cell.length_a   1.000
_cell.length_b   1.000
_cell.length_c   1.000
_cell.angle_alpha   90.00
_cell.angle_beta   90.00
_cell.angle_gamma   90.00
#
_symmetry.space_group_name_H-M   'P 1'
#
loop_
_entity.id
_entity.type
_entity.pdbx_description
1 polymer ?
#
loop_
_entity_poly.entity_id
_entity_poly.type
_entity_poly.pdbx_seq_one_letter_code
_entity_poly.pdbx_strand_id
1 'polypeptide(L)'
;MKRLHLFEFEDLTWFPQFLRNYVTDFLQSVSNRFDIYQPIVPILQKGLEKAKTPQIVDIASGGGGGWLSLSKHLFAENKDLKIILTDYFPNISAFQQTVKSGGESFEFVTESVDACSVPKNLKGLRTQFLSFHHFQ
;
A
#
# COMPACT_ATOMS: atom_id res chain seq x y z
N MET A 1 -25.06 15.27 2.36
CA MET A 1 -24.71 15.64 0.96
C MET A 1 -24.69 14.38 0.11
N LYS A 2 -25.11 14.43 -1.16
CA LYS A 2 -24.94 13.29 -2.09
C LYS A 2 -23.44 13.16 -2.42
N ARG A 3 -22.87 11.95 -2.31
CA ARG A 3 -21.49 11.66 -2.76
C ARG A 3 -21.45 11.79 -4.29
N LEU A 4 -20.54 12.63 -4.80
CA LEU A 4 -20.17 12.62 -6.22
C LEU A 4 -19.04 11.61 -6.40
N HIS A 5 -19.22 10.66 -7.32
CA HIS A 5 -18.21 9.65 -7.64
C HIS A 5 -17.45 10.13 -8.88
N LEU A 6 -16.38 10.89 -8.64
CA LEU A 6 -15.47 11.39 -9.68
C LEU A 6 -14.33 10.38 -9.90
N PHE A 7 -13.65 10.49 -11.04
CA PHE A 7 -12.53 9.63 -11.41
C PHE A 7 -11.19 10.35 -11.18
N GLU A 8 -10.13 9.59 -10.96
CA GLU A 8 -8.76 10.08 -11.07
C GLU A 8 -8.20 9.73 -12.45
N PHE A 9 -7.31 10.57 -12.98
CA PHE A 9 -6.71 10.29 -14.29
C PHE A 9 -5.90 9.00 -14.29
N GLU A 10 -5.29 8.65 -13.16
CA GLU A 10 -4.49 7.43 -13.03
C GLU A 10 -5.30 6.13 -13.07
N ASP A 11 -6.60 6.19 -12.78
CA ASP A 11 -7.54 5.05 -12.86
C ASP A 11 -7.78 4.60 -14.30
N LEU A 12 -7.56 5.48 -15.27
CA LEU A 12 -7.87 5.22 -16.69
C LEU A 12 -6.80 4.31 -17.30
N THR A 13 -7.21 3.20 -17.91
CA THR A 13 -6.29 2.19 -18.49
C THR A 13 -5.36 2.76 -19.56
N TRP A 14 -5.80 3.78 -20.30
CA TRP A 14 -5.01 4.44 -21.34
C TRP A 14 -4.03 5.51 -20.80
N PHE A 15 -4.12 5.87 -19.52
CA PHE A 15 -3.29 6.93 -18.95
C PHE A 15 -1.80 6.55 -19.02
N PRO A 16 -0.91 7.45 -19.48
CA PRO A 16 0.49 7.12 -19.70
C PRO A 16 1.17 6.61 -18.44
N GLN A 17 1.79 5.43 -18.53
CA GLN A 17 2.40 4.76 -17.38
C GLN A 17 3.44 5.63 -16.67
N PHE A 18 4.27 6.37 -17.42
CA PHE A 18 5.29 7.23 -16.81
C PHE A 18 4.66 8.33 -15.93
N LEU A 19 3.54 8.91 -16.35
CA LEU A 19 2.82 9.92 -15.56
C LEU A 19 2.16 9.29 -14.33
N ARG A 20 1.53 8.12 -14.49
CA ARG A 20 0.97 7.34 -13.37
C ARG A 20 2.03 7.11 -12.30
N ASN A 21 3.20 6.63 -12.71
CA ASN A 21 4.32 6.38 -11.82
C ASN A 21 4.72 7.67 -11.08
N TYR A 22 4.93 8.78 -11.80
CA TYR A 22 5.30 10.06 -11.17
C TYR A 22 4.31 10.54 -10.10
N VAL A 23 3.00 10.40 -10.34
CA VAL A 23 1.99 10.77 -9.34
C VAL A 23 2.16 9.93 -8.07
N THR A 24 2.23 8.61 -8.23
CA THR A 24 2.37 7.70 -7.08
C THR A 24 3.71 7.85 -6.35
N ASP A 25 4.80 8.11 -7.07
CA ASP A 25 6.14 8.34 -6.52
C ASP A 25 6.17 9.64 -5.69
N PHE A 26 5.50 10.69 -6.17
CA PHE A 26 5.35 11.94 -5.44
C PHE A 26 4.59 11.73 -4.12
N LEU A 27 3.45 11.04 -4.17
CA LEU A 27 2.65 10.74 -2.98
C LEU A 27 3.43 9.88 -1.97
N GLN A 28 4.14 8.87 -2.44
CA GLN A 28 5.04 8.05 -1.60
C GLN A 28 6.09 8.93 -0.92
N SER A 29 6.76 9.79 -1.69
CA SER A 29 7.83 10.65 -1.19
C SER A 29 7.34 11.60 -0.10
N VAL A 30 6.21 12.27 -0.33
CA VAL A 30 5.59 13.18 0.66
C VAL A 30 5.18 12.40 1.90
N SER A 31 4.49 11.27 1.73
CA SER A 31 3.99 10.46 2.85
C SER A 31 5.10 9.99 3.78
N ASN A 32 6.21 9.51 3.23
CA ASN A 32 7.35 9.04 4.01
C ASN A 32 8.19 10.19 4.58
N ARG A 33 8.31 11.32 3.87
CA ARG A 33 9.09 12.46 4.35
C ARG A 33 8.47 13.12 5.59
N PHE A 34 7.16 13.20 5.64
CA PHE A 34 6.42 13.85 6.73
C PHE A 34 5.82 12.86 7.74
N ASP A 35 6.07 11.56 7.57
CA ASP A 35 5.59 10.50 8.47
C ASP A 35 4.07 10.55 8.73
N ILE A 36 3.30 10.84 7.68
CA ILE A 36 1.87 11.23 7.79
C ILE A 36 0.99 10.13 8.40
N TYR A 37 1.45 8.88 8.35
CA TYR A 37 0.72 7.71 8.83
C TYR A 37 1.18 7.23 10.21
N GLN A 38 2.12 7.91 10.87
CA GLN A 38 2.52 7.55 12.24
C GLN A 38 1.32 7.38 13.21
N PRO A 39 0.28 8.24 13.18
CA PRO A 39 -0.82 8.14 14.14
C PRO A 39 -1.66 6.85 14.04
N ILE A 40 -1.60 6.12 12.92
CA ILE A 40 -2.37 4.88 12.74
C ILE A 40 -1.62 3.62 13.21
N VAL A 41 -0.37 3.74 13.67
CA VAL A 41 0.43 2.61 14.18
C VAL A 41 -0.32 1.76 15.23
N PRO A 42 -0.96 2.34 16.28
CA PRO A 42 -1.68 1.55 17.28
C PRO A 42 -2.87 0.77 16.70
N ILE A 43 -3.49 1.29 15.64
CA ILE A 43 -4.61 0.64 14.96
C ILE A 43 -4.11 -0.60 14.22
N LEU A 44 -2.98 -0.48 13.53
CA LEU A 44 -2.36 -1.58 12.80
C LEU A 44 -1.85 -2.67 13.74
N GLN A 45 -1.18 -2.30 14.85
CA GLN A 45 -0.75 -3.25 15.88
C GLN A 45 -1.92 -4.07 16.41
N LYS A 46 -3.01 -3.40 16.80
CA LYS A 46 -4.25 -4.07 17.25
C LYS A 46 -4.85 -4.98 16.16
N GLY A 47 -4.77 -4.57 14.89
CA GLY A 47 -5.21 -5.37 13.75
C GLY A 47 -4.39 -6.65 13.60
N LEU A 48 -3.06 -6.54 13.66
CA LEU A 48 -2.12 -7.65 13.58
C LEU A 48 -2.34 -8.66 14.72
N GLU A 49 -2.47 -8.18 15.95
CA GLU A 49 -2.74 -9.01 17.13
C GLU A 49 -4.05 -9.79 16.99
N LYS A 50 -5.14 -9.12 16.59
CA LYS A 50 -6.45 -9.76 16.40
C LYS A 50 -6.44 -10.78 15.27
N ALA A 51 -5.78 -10.45 14.17
CA ALA A 51 -5.65 -11.33 13.02
C ALA A 51 -4.64 -12.47 13.26
N LYS A 52 -3.85 -12.40 14.36
CA LYS A 52 -2.82 -13.37 14.72
C LYS A 52 -1.88 -13.67 13.56
N THR A 53 -1.46 -12.61 12.87
CA THR A 53 -0.61 -12.70 11.69
C THR A 53 0.47 -11.62 11.75
N PRO A 54 1.71 -11.94 11.39
CA PRO A 54 2.75 -10.93 11.18
C PRO A 54 2.71 -10.36 9.76
N GLN A 55 1.71 -10.70 8.94
CA GLN A 55 1.66 -10.30 7.53
C GLN A 55 0.59 -9.24 7.28
N ILE A 56 0.99 -8.15 6.62
CA ILE A 56 0.12 -7.15 6.03
C ILE A 56 0.08 -7.34 4.52
N VAL A 57 -1.12 -7.29 3.95
CA VAL A 57 -1.33 -7.21 2.50
C VAL A 57 -1.96 -5.86 2.21
N ASP A 58 -1.18 -4.96 1.63
CA ASP A 58 -1.66 -3.65 1.24
C ASP A 58 -2.23 -3.71 -0.18
N ILE A 59 -3.47 -3.28 -0.31
CA ILE A 59 -4.26 -3.37 -1.53
C ILE A 59 -4.43 -1.95 -2.07
N ALA A 60 -4.14 -1.78 -3.36
CA ALA A 60 -4.04 -0.47 -4.00
C ALA A 60 -2.92 0.39 -3.38
N SER A 61 -1.71 -0.18 -3.29
CA SER A 61 -0.54 0.45 -2.68
C SER A 61 0.03 1.63 -3.48
N GLY A 62 -0.36 1.82 -4.73
CA GLY A 62 0.25 2.75 -5.67
C GLY A 62 1.75 2.49 -5.79
N GLY A 63 2.56 3.49 -5.46
CA GLY A 63 4.03 3.38 -5.40
C GLY A 63 4.57 2.73 -4.12
N GLY A 64 3.70 2.39 -3.15
CA GLY A 64 4.07 1.88 -1.83
C GLY A 64 3.70 2.81 -0.67
N GLY A 65 3.03 3.94 -0.94
CA GLY A 65 2.44 4.82 0.07
C GLY A 65 3.40 5.27 1.18
N GLY A 66 2.96 5.25 2.43
CA GLY A 66 3.80 5.60 3.59
C GLY A 66 4.53 4.43 4.24
N TRP A 67 4.60 3.26 3.59
CA TRP A 67 5.02 2.05 4.27
C TRP A 67 6.47 2.05 4.76
N LEU A 68 7.39 2.73 4.07
CA LEU A 68 8.79 2.79 4.51
C LEU A 68 8.97 3.47 5.87
N SER A 69 8.18 4.50 6.15
CA SER A 69 8.17 5.17 7.46
C SER A 69 7.37 4.36 8.47
N LEU A 70 6.17 3.91 8.06
CA LEU A 70 5.24 3.19 8.91
C LEU A 70 5.82 1.85 9.43
N SER A 71 6.54 1.13 8.58
CA SER A 71 7.16 -0.15 8.93
C SER A 71 8.21 0.02 10.03
N LYS A 72 8.95 1.13 10.07
CA LYS A 72 9.94 1.40 11.12
C LYS A 72 9.29 1.47 12.50
N HIS A 73 8.12 2.08 12.58
CA HIS A 73 7.33 2.14 13.81
C HIS A 73 6.79 0.76 14.20
N LEU A 74 6.29 -0.02 13.24
CA LEU A 74 5.72 -1.34 13.49
C LEU A 74 6.77 -2.41 13.86
N PHE A 75 7.97 -2.35 13.28
CA PHE A 75 9.08 -3.27 13.58
C PHE A 75 9.65 -3.13 14.99
N ALA A 76 9.35 -2.04 15.69
CA ALA A 76 9.73 -1.91 17.10
C ALA A 76 9.16 -3.07 17.93
N GLU A 77 7.93 -3.48 17.60
CA GLU A 77 7.18 -4.51 18.35
C GLU A 77 6.94 -5.80 17.56
N ASN A 78 7.12 -5.79 16.23
CA ASN A 78 6.85 -6.93 15.35
C ASN A 78 8.06 -7.24 14.46
N LYS A 79 9.07 -7.93 14.97
CA LYS A 79 10.32 -8.21 14.22
C LYS A 79 10.11 -9.07 12.98
N ASP A 80 9.11 -9.94 13.00
CA ASP A 80 8.81 -10.85 11.89
C ASP A 80 7.78 -10.28 10.90
N LEU A 81 7.45 -8.98 11.00
CA LEU A 81 6.45 -8.35 10.15
C LEU A 81 6.83 -8.44 8.68
N LYS A 82 5.88 -8.88 7.85
CA LYS A 82 5.98 -8.90 6.39
C LYS A 82 4.92 -7.99 5.80
N ILE A 83 5.31 -7.15 4.85
CA ILE A 83 4.40 -6.23 4.14
C ILE A 83 4.44 -6.59 2.66
N ILE A 84 3.31 -6.99 2.12
CA ILE A 84 3.13 -7.31 0.70
C ILE A 84 2.38 -6.17 0.04
N LEU A 85 3.02 -5.52 -0.95
CA LEU A 85 2.44 -4.45 -1.73
C LEU A 85 1.73 -5.01 -2.96
N THR A 86 0.50 -4.57 -3.21
CA THR A 86 -0.30 -4.99 -4.36
C THR A 86 -1.04 -3.80 -4.95
N ASP A 87 -1.25 -3.83 -6.26
CA ASP A 87 -1.98 -2.77 -6.94
C ASP A 87 -2.71 -3.32 -8.16
N TYR A 88 -3.71 -2.57 -8.64
CA TYR A 88 -4.39 -2.87 -9.88
C TYR A 88 -3.52 -2.50 -11.10
N PHE A 89 -2.70 -1.46 -10.99
CA PHE A 89 -1.67 -1.08 -11.96
C PHE A 89 -0.27 -1.06 -11.31
N PRO A 90 0.35 -2.22 -11.04
CA PRO A 90 1.60 -2.31 -10.25
C PRO A 90 2.73 -1.38 -10.75
N ASN A 91 3.18 -0.46 -9.90
CA ASN A 91 4.37 0.35 -10.14
C ASN A 91 5.62 -0.43 -9.69
N ILE A 92 6.09 -1.34 -10.56
CA ILE A 92 7.19 -2.27 -10.26
C ILE A 92 8.48 -1.54 -9.87
N SER A 93 8.78 -0.41 -10.49
CA SER A 93 9.98 0.38 -10.17
C SER A 93 9.94 0.90 -8.73
N ALA A 94 8.80 1.46 -8.31
CA ALA A 94 8.61 1.95 -6.95
C ALA A 94 8.58 0.82 -5.92
N PHE A 95 7.99 -0.33 -6.25
CA PHE A 95 8.03 -1.51 -5.40
C PHE A 95 9.45 -2.04 -5.20
N GLN A 96 10.25 -2.15 -6.26
CA GLN A 96 11.65 -2.54 -6.18
C GLN A 96 12.46 -1.56 -5.31
N GLN A 97 12.21 -0.26 -5.45
CA GLN A 97 12.83 0.75 -4.60
C GLN A 97 12.41 0.59 -3.13
N THR A 98 11.13 0.31 -2.88
CA THR A 98 10.61 0.06 -1.53
C THR A 98 11.27 -1.15 -0.89
N VAL A 99 11.37 -2.28 -1.60
CA VAL A 99 12.10 -3.47 -1.12
C VAL A 99 13.58 -3.15 -0.85
N LYS A 100 14.24 -2.42 -1.75
CA LYS A 100 15.64 -2.01 -1.58
C LYS A 100 15.84 -1.14 -0.33
N SER A 101 14.88 -0.28 0.00
CA SER A 101 14.97 0.63 1.15
C SER A 101 14.46 0.01 2.46
N GLY A 102 13.44 -0.85 2.39
CA GLY A 102 12.77 -1.47 3.54
C GLY A 102 13.35 -2.84 3.93
N GLY A 103 14.16 -3.45 3.08
CA GLY A 103 14.82 -4.73 3.32
C GLY A 103 13.90 -5.94 3.15
N GLU A 104 14.29 -7.06 3.75
CA GLU A 104 13.63 -8.37 3.61
C GLU A 104 12.20 -8.41 4.13
N SER A 105 11.75 -7.39 4.85
CA SER A 105 10.39 -7.32 5.37
C SER A 105 9.35 -6.91 4.33
N PHE A 106 9.79 -6.48 3.14
CA PHE A 106 8.92 -6.07 2.05
C PHE A 106 8.93 -7.07 0.90
N GLU A 107 7.74 -7.34 0.40
CA GLU A 107 7.49 -8.12 -0.80
C GLU A 107 6.45 -7.39 -1.66
N PHE A 108 6.31 -7.77 -2.92
CA PHE A 108 5.28 -7.20 -3.79
C PHE A 108 4.78 -8.23 -4.80
N VAL A 109 3.59 -7.98 -5.31
CA VAL A 109 2.97 -8.77 -6.38
C VAL A 109 3.17 -8.04 -7.70
N THR A 110 3.66 -8.76 -8.72
CA THR A 110 3.89 -8.21 -10.06
C THR A 110 2.63 -8.18 -10.91
N GLU A 111 1.70 -9.08 -10.63
CA GLU A 111 0.41 -9.19 -11.29
C GLU A 111 -0.57 -8.14 -10.77
N SER A 112 -1.49 -7.72 -11.65
CA SER A 112 -2.62 -6.87 -11.25
C SER A 112 -3.49 -7.57 -10.21
N VAL A 113 -3.77 -6.89 -9.10
CA VAL A 113 -4.65 -7.36 -8.04
C VAL A 113 -5.87 -6.44 -7.94
N ASP A 114 -7.03 -6.97 -8.31
CA ASP A 114 -8.31 -6.30 -8.07
C ASP A 114 -8.68 -6.39 -6.59
N ALA A 115 -8.87 -5.23 -5.96
CA ALA A 115 -9.29 -5.09 -4.57
C ALA A 115 -10.67 -5.70 -4.28
N CYS A 116 -11.55 -5.78 -5.28
CA CYS A 116 -12.85 -6.47 -5.20
C CYS A 116 -12.72 -7.99 -5.29
N SER A 117 -11.58 -8.51 -5.77
CA SER A 117 -11.36 -9.94 -6.01
C SER A 117 -9.94 -10.39 -5.64
N VAL A 118 -9.51 -10.06 -4.41
CA VAL A 118 -8.15 -10.38 -3.91
C VAL A 118 -7.89 -11.89 -3.90
N PRO A 119 -6.81 -12.38 -4.55
CA PRO A 119 -6.42 -13.78 -4.57
C PRO A 119 -6.34 -14.44 -3.19
N LYS A 120 -6.80 -15.70 -3.08
CA LYS A 120 -6.87 -16.44 -1.80
C LYS A 120 -5.51 -16.75 -1.17
N ASN A 121 -4.44 -16.74 -1.97
CA ASN A 121 -3.06 -16.92 -1.50
C ASN A 121 -2.53 -15.68 -0.76
N LEU A 122 -3.09 -14.49 -1.00
CA LEU A 122 -2.74 -13.26 -0.28
C LEU A 122 -3.48 -13.19 1.07
N LYS A 123 -2.88 -13.83 2.08
CA LYS A 123 -3.40 -13.92 3.45
C LYS A 123 -2.72 -12.89 4.35
N GLY A 124 -3.43 -12.30 5.30
CA GLY A 124 -2.87 -11.33 6.23
C GLY A 124 -3.86 -10.25 6.61
N LEU A 125 -3.43 -9.31 7.45
CA LEU A 125 -4.18 -8.09 7.71
C LEU A 125 -4.23 -7.27 6.41
N ARG A 126 -5.43 -6.99 5.91
CA ARG A 126 -5.61 -6.20 4.68
C ARG A 126 -5.70 -4.73 5.00
N THR A 127 -4.90 -3.93 4.31
CA THR A 127 -4.91 -2.47 4.41
C THR A 127 -5.23 -1.87 3.06
N GLN A 128 -5.80 -0.65 3.10
CA GLN A 128 -6.16 0.16 1.95
C GLN A 128 -6.03 1.61 2.38
N PHE A 129 -5.13 2.37 1.75
CA PHE A 129 -4.93 3.78 2.04
C PHE A 129 -5.36 4.62 0.86
N LEU A 130 -6.22 5.61 1.10
CA LEU A 130 -6.68 6.55 0.08
C LEU A 130 -7.23 5.87 -1.19
N SER A 131 -7.87 4.71 -1.07
CA SER A 131 -8.39 3.97 -2.24
C SER A 131 -9.91 3.77 -2.24
N PHE A 132 -10.59 3.97 -1.10
CA PHE A 132 -12.03 3.71 -0.98
C PHE A 132 -12.89 4.58 -1.92
N HIS A 133 -12.37 5.72 -2.39
CA HIS A 133 -13.12 6.60 -3.28
C HIS A 133 -13.26 6.06 -4.72
N HIS A 134 -12.40 5.13 -5.14
CA HIS A 134 -12.49 4.48 -6.46
C HIS A 134 -13.66 3.48 -6.56
N PHE A 135 -14.19 3.00 -5.44
CA PHE A 135 -15.28 2.01 -5.41
C PHE A 135 -16.66 2.68 -5.38
N GLN A 136 -17.62 2.00 -6.01
CA GLN A 136 -19.05 2.35 -6.03
C GLN A 136 -19.82 1.62 -4.93
#